data_AF-A0A369NP33-F1
#
_entry.id   AF-A0A369NP33-F1
#
_cell.length_a   1.000
_cell.length_b   1.000
_cell.length_c   1.000
_cell.angle_alpha   90.00
_cell.angle_beta   90.00
_cell.angle_gamma   90.00
#
_symmetry.space_group_name_H-M   'P 1'
#
loop_
_entity.id
_entity.type
_entity.pdbx_description
1 polymer ?
#
loop_
_entity_poly.entity_id
_entity_poly.type
_entity_poly.pdbx_seq_one_letter_code
_entity_poly.pdbx_strand_id
1 'polypeptide(L)' 'MSGTEYEELMDTIRRAAARIFEYAETEEEVCRLEQAINHDIMYVAAIAQSERVKPPTGWDPLGR' A
#
# COMPACT_ATOMS: atom_id res chain seq x y z
N MET A 1 -5.52 -15.71 -11.10
CA MET A 1 -4.78 -14.54 -11.63
C MET A 1 -3.71 -15.10 -12.54
N SER A 2 -3.75 -14.78 -13.84
CA SER A 2 -2.63 -15.13 -14.73
C SER A 2 -1.38 -14.42 -14.20
N GLY A 3 -0.21 -15.06 -14.31
CA GLY A 3 1.05 -14.51 -13.79
C GLY A 3 1.37 -13.09 -14.30
N THR A 4 0.76 -12.66 -15.41
CA THR A 4 1.06 -11.40 -16.10
C THR A 4 0.47 -10.15 -15.44
N GLU A 5 -0.79 -10.14 -15.02
CA GLU A 5 -1.44 -8.92 -14.49
C GLU A 5 -0.89 -8.52 -13.13
N TYR A 6 -0.63 -9.52 -12.27
CA TYR A 6 0.02 -9.29 -10.98
C TYR A 6 1.43 -8.70 -11.16
N GLU A 7 2.21 -9.24 -12.09
CA GLU A 7 3.56 -8.77 -12.38
C GLU A 7 3.56 -7.33 -12.92
N GLU A 8 2.62 -6.97 -13.79
CA GLU A 8 2.45 -5.61 -14.31
C GLU A 8 2.10 -4.60 -13.20
N LEU A 9 1.22 -4.99 -12.28
CA LEU A 9 0.88 -4.16 -11.12
C LEU A 9 2.08 -3.98 -10.18
N MET A 10 2.85 -5.05 -9.94
CA MET A 10 4.07 -4.97 -9.15
C MET A 10 5.15 -4.10 -9.83
N ASP A 11 5.26 -4.15 -11.16
CA ASP A 11 6.16 -3.25 -11.91
C ASP A 11 5.74 -1.79 -11.78
N THR A 12 4.43 -1.52 -11.80
CA THR A 12 3.87 -0.19 -11.59
C THR A 12 4.22 0.36 -10.20
N ILE A 13 4.07 -0.44 -9.14
CA ILE A 13 4.48 -0.07 -7.79
C ILE A 13 5.97 0.27 -7.75
N ARG A 14 6.81 -0.58 -8.35
CA ARG A 14 8.27 -0.38 -8.39
C ARG A 14 8.66 0.93 -9.07
N ARG A 15 8.05 1.25 -10.23
CA ARG A 15 8.31 2.50 -10.96
C ARG A 15 7.85 3.73 -10.19
N ALA A 16 6.69 3.66 -9.55
CA ALA A 16 6.18 4.75 -8.72
C ALA A 16 7.09 5.02 -7.52
N ALA A 17 7.51 3.97 -6.80
CA ALA A 17 8.45 4.09 -5.69
C ALA A 17 9.80 4.68 -6.13
N ALA A 18 10.35 4.23 -7.26
CA ALA A 18 11.58 4.79 -7.81
C ALA A 18 11.47 6.32 -8.05
N ARG A 19 10.35 6.76 -8.63
CA ARG A 19 10.08 8.20 -8.86
C ARG A 19 9.88 8.99 -7.56
N ILE A 20 9.38 8.36 -6.50
CA ILE A 20 9.30 8.99 -5.17
C ILE A 20 10.70 9.17 -4.59
N PHE A 21 11.59 8.20 -4.74
CA PHE A 21 12.96 8.32 -4.23
C PHE A 21 13.80 9.35 -4.98
N GLU A 22 13.40 9.81 -6.17
CA GLU A 22 14.04 10.95 -6.84
C GLU A 22 13.92 12.27 -6.04
N TYR A 23 13.02 12.35 -5.05
CA TYR A 23 12.89 13.50 -4.15
C TYR A 23 13.82 13.45 -2.92
N ALA A 24 14.57 12.36 -2.73
CA ALA A 24 15.54 12.25 -1.64
C ALA A 24 16.93 12.72 -2.09
N GLU A 25 17.56 13.57 -1.29
CA GLU A 25 18.95 13.99 -1.46
C GLU A 25 19.89 13.23 -0.50
N THR A 26 19.37 12.69 0.61
CA THR A 26 20.15 11.96 1.62
C THR A 26 19.62 10.55 1.90
N GLU A 27 20.45 9.72 2.53
CA GLU A 27 20.04 8.40 3.02
C GLU A 27 18.89 8.50 4.03
N GLU A 28 18.91 9.48 4.95
CA GLU A 28 17.80 9.66 5.89
C GLU A 28 16.49 10.03 5.19
N GLU A 29 16.55 10.74 4.05
CA GLU A 29 15.37 11.04 3.24
C GLU A 29 14.82 9.81 2.53
N VAL A 30 15.71 8.94 2.01
CA VAL A 30 15.30 7.65 1.47
C VAL A 30 14.58 6.83 2.54
N CYS A 31 15.12 6.73 3.75
CA CYS A 31 14.47 6.00 4.85
C CYS A 31 13.10 6.60 5.22
N ARG A 32 12.97 7.93 5.24
CA ARG A 32 11.69 8.59 5.52
C ARG A 32 10.64 8.29 4.43
N LEU A 33 11.03 8.35 3.17
CA LEU A 33 10.12 8.05 2.05
C LEU A 33 9.76 6.56 2.00
N GLU A 34 10.70 5.67 2.30
CA GLU A 34 10.45 4.23 2.42
C GLU A 34 9.39 3.95 3.49
N GLN A 35 9.53 4.57 4.67
CA GLN A 35 8.54 4.44 5.74
C GLN A 35 7.15 4.94 5.33
N ALA A 36 7.08 6.06 4.60
CA ALA A 36 5.82 6.59 4.08
C ALA A 36 5.16 5.62 3.09
N ILE A 37 5.92 5.10 2.11
CA ILE A 37 5.42 4.10 1.15
C ILE A 37 4.93 2.84 1.88
N ASN A 38 5.69 2.34 2.85
CA ASN A 38 5.31 1.18 3.64
C ASN A 38 4.01 1.44 4.43
N HIS A 39 3.84 2.64 4.99
CA HIS A 39 2.62 3.01 5.71
C HIS A 39 1.39 2.99 4.80
N ASP A 40 1.50 3.55 3.58
CA ASP A 40 0.39 3.59 2.63
C ASP A 40 0.01 2.18 2.14
N ILE A 41 1.01 1.33 1.86
CA ILE A 41 0.77 -0.07 1.48
C ILE A 41 0.08 -0.82 2.63
N MET A 42 0.55 -0.63 3.87
CA MET A 42 -0.05 -1.23 5.05
C MET A 42 -1.50 -0.78 5.24
N TYR A 43 -1.81 0.50 5.01
CA TYR A 43 -3.17 1.03 5.11
C TYR A 43 -4.12 0.36 4.10
N VAL A 44 -3.71 0.24 2.83
CA VAL A 44 -4.51 -0.45 1.80
C VAL A 44 -4.68 -1.93 2.14
N ALA A 45 -3.63 -2.58 2.64
CA ALA A 45 -3.71 -3.98 3.09
C ALA A 45 -4.71 -4.14 4.24
N ALA A 46 -4.73 -3.23 5.22
CA ALA A 46 -5.66 -3.25 6.34
C ALA A 46 -7.12 -3.09 5.89
N ILE A 47 -7.39 -2.20 4.93
CA ILE A 47 -8.73 -2.06 4.32
C ILE A 47 -9.13 -3.36 3.63
N ALA A 48 -8.26 -3.91 2.78
CA ALA A 48 -8.55 -5.15 2.06
C ALA A 48 -8.82 -6.31 3.03
N GLN A 49 -8.06 -6.41 4.12
CA GLN A 49 -8.29 -7.39 5.19
C GLN A 49 -9.64 -7.16 5.88
N SER A 50 -9.96 -5.91 6.24
CA SER A 50 -11.24 -5.54 6.86
C SER A 50 -12.43 -5.94 5.98
N GLU A 51 -12.41 -5.63 4.69
CA GLU A 51 -13.51 -5.99 3.79
C GLU A 51 -13.73 -7.50 3.65
N ARG A 52 -12.71 -8.34 3.90
CA ARG A 52 -12.86 -9.81 3.91
C ARG A 52 -13.57 -10.36 5.13
N VAL A 53 -13.52 -9.64 6.26
CA VAL A 53 -14.12 -10.05 7.54
C VAL A 53 -15.39 -9.25 7.88
N LYS A 54 -15.80 -8.36 6.97
CA LYS A 54 -16.97 -7.50 7.14
C LYS A 54 -18.26 -8.33 7.23
N PRO A 55 -19.10 -8.11 8.26
CA PRO A 55 -20.40 -8.78 8.35
C PRO A 55 -21.31 -8.43 7.17
N PRO A 56 -22.28 -9.30 6.80
CA PRO A 56 -23.26 -9.00 5.75
C PRO A 56 -24.07 -7.73 5.99
N THR A 57 -24.26 -7.36 7.27
CA THR A 57 -24.95 -6.15 7.71
C THR A 57 -24.05 -4.90 7.72
N GLY A 58 -22.79 -5.03 7.34
CA GLY A 58 -21.78 -3.97 7.44
C GLY A 58 -21.14 -3.86 8.82
N TRP A 59 -20.21 -2.91 8.95
CA TRP A 59 -19.57 -2.55 10.21
C TRP A 59 -20.53 -1.71 11.06
N ASP A 60 -20.57 -1.94 12.38
CA ASP A 60 -21.23 -1.01 13.29
C ASP A 60 -20.53 0.36 13.18
N PRO A 61 -21.24 1.44 12.81
CA PRO A 61 -20.66 2.79 12.78
C PRO A 61 -20.07 3.25 14.12
N LEU A 62 -20.49 2.62 15.23
CA LEU A 62 -19.98 2.88 16.58
C LEU A 62 -18.85 1.93 17.02
N GLY A 63 -18.45 0.98 16.16
CA GLY A 63 -17.31 0.09 16.37
C GLY A 63 -17.48 -0.95 17.48
N ARG A 64 -18.71 -1.42 17.75
CA ARG A 64 -19.01 -2.45 18.75
C ARG A 64 -19.03 -3.86 18.18
#